data_AF-A0A318EHK0-F1
#
_entry.id   AF-A0A318EHK0-F1
#
_cell.length_a   1.000
_cell.length_b   1.000
_cell.length_c   1.000
_cell.angle_alpha   90.00
_cell.angle_beta   90.00
_cell.angle_gamma   90.00
#
_symmetry.space_group_name_H-M   'P 1'
#
loop_
_entity.id
_entity.type
_entity.pdbx_description
1 polymer ?
#
loop_
_entity_poly.entity_id
_entity_poly.type
_entity_poly.pdbx_seq_one_letter_code
_entity_poly.pdbx_strand_id
1 'polypeptide(L)'
;FTQEDTYRGDGLNLYAYCANNPVSYVDPSGNICETAANRIMDKVAQGQAGKNEQKKLSAYLRNKQNKGGLTSQEQEVAKKLGVNGGNKSSGRSYTSSADIPKDILNTKPKNSPDVKKWYDKGGKISVDTDGTWTYNDWEGNKVSYPDGYPNFKAAGMVNQEADVGPFQGRNKDFQTAKDLGYIKSEDGTWHHHQDGKTLQDVNTIFHDRFRHRGGISKMKNNN
;
A
#
# COMPACT_ATOMS: atom_id res chain seq x y z
N PHE A 1 17.51 37.25 -3.21
CA PHE A 1 17.40 37.75 -4.60
C PHE A 1 17.38 39.28 -4.58
N THR A 2 17.85 39.95 -5.63
CA THR A 2 17.77 41.42 -5.76
C THR A 2 16.50 41.91 -6.47
N GLN A 3 15.65 40.97 -6.92
CA GLN A 3 14.31 41.20 -7.48
C GLN A 3 13.37 40.08 -7.01
N GLU A 4 12.06 40.32 -7.02
CA GLU A 4 11.02 39.40 -6.49
C GLU A 4 10.78 38.18 -7.41
N ASP A 5 10.46 37.02 -6.81
CA ASP A 5 10.13 35.77 -7.52
C ASP A 5 8.70 35.79 -8.09
N THR A 6 8.55 35.47 -9.38
CA THR A 6 7.25 35.43 -10.09
C THR A 6 6.45 34.16 -9.77
N TYR A 7 7.03 33.16 -9.10
CA TYR A 7 6.39 31.87 -8.81
C TYR A 7 5.73 31.85 -7.41
N ARG A 8 4.39 31.88 -7.38
CA ARG A 8 3.58 31.98 -6.14
C ARG A 8 3.20 30.63 -5.51
N GLY A 9 4.14 29.68 -5.48
CA GLY A 9 3.94 28.35 -4.86
C GLY A 9 4.50 28.22 -3.44
N ASP A 10 5.50 29.04 -3.08
CA ASP A 10 6.36 28.77 -1.91
C ASP A 10 6.21 29.84 -0.81
N GLY A 11 5.00 29.97 -0.27
CA GLY A 11 4.76 30.73 0.96
C GLY A 11 5.00 32.25 0.88
N LEU A 12 4.65 32.96 1.97
CA LEU A 12 4.54 34.43 2.02
C LEU A 12 5.88 35.20 1.98
N ASN A 13 7.03 34.54 1.81
CA ASN A 13 8.34 35.21 1.77
C ASN A 13 9.01 35.08 0.41
N LEU A 14 8.81 36.10 -0.43
CA LEU A 14 9.29 36.18 -1.83
C LEU A 14 10.82 36.40 -1.97
N TYR A 15 11.57 36.40 -0.86
CA TYR A 15 13.03 36.50 -0.84
C TYR A 15 13.71 35.26 -0.24
N ALA A 16 12.97 34.20 0.08
CA ALA A 16 13.51 32.99 0.68
C ALA A 16 14.37 32.19 -0.32
N TYR A 17 15.69 32.17 -0.11
CA TYR A 17 16.59 31.25 -0.81
C TYR A 17 16.64 29.93 -0.04
N CYS A 18 16.17 28.84 -0.67
CA CYS A 18 16.21 27.48 -0.10
C CYS A 18 15.66 27.37 1.35
N ALA A 19 14.59 28.09 1.70
CA ALA A 19 14.02 28.10 3.06
C ALA A 19 15.06 28.28 4.19
N ASN A 20 16.12 29.06 3.96
CA ASN A 20 17.26 29.27 4.87
C ASN A 20 18.10 28.00 5.19
N ASN A 21 18.11 26.99 4.33
CA ASN A 21 18.98 25.82 4.48
C ASN A 21 19.78 25.53 3.18
N PRO A 22 20.98 26.12 3.01
CA PRO A 22 21.74 26.08 1.76
C PRO A 22 22.54 24.78 1.54
N VAL A 23 22.38 23.75 2.38
CA VAL A 23 23.16 22.51 2.28
C VAL A 23 22.33 21.40 1.61
N SER A 24 22.56 21.25 0.30
CA SER A 24 22.32 20.03 -0.49
C SER A 24 20.87 19.61 -0.72
N TYR A 25 20.17 20.28 -1.64
CA TYR A 25 19.00 19.70 -2.30
C TYR A 25 19.43 19.10 -3.65
N VAL A 26 19.84 17.83 -3.65
CA VAL A 26 19.92 17.03 -4.88
C VAL A 26 18.60 16.28 -4.97
N ASP A 27 17.69 16.72 -5.86
CA ASP A 27 16.43 16.02 -6.15
C ASP A 27 16.74 14.61 -6.67
N PRO A 28 16.51 13.54 -5.87
CA PRO A 28 16.86 12.18 -6.26
C PRO A 28 15.94 11.62 -7.35
N SER A 29 14.83 12.28 -7.66
CA SER A 29 13.88 11.86 -8.70
C SER A 29 14.32 12.25 -10.11
N GLY A 30 15.10 13.34 -10.23
CA GLY A 30 15.60 13.84 -11.50
C GLY A 30 14.52 13.89 -12.58
N ASN A 31 13.35 14.45 -12.28
CA ASN A 31 12.21 14.78 -13.16
C ASN A 31 12.31 14.29 -14.63
N ILE A 32 12.39 12.98 -14.86
CA ILE A 32 12.27 12.41 -16.21
C ILE A 32 10.79 12.25 -16.52
N CYS A 33 10.35 12.77 -17.66
CA CYS A 33 8.98 12.60 -18.12
C CYS A 33 8.72 11.15 -18.56
N GLU A 34 7.45 10.75 -18.64
CA GLU A 34 7.04 9.40 -19.04
C GLU A 34 7.65 8.96 -20.38
N THR A 35 7.70 9.85 -21.36
CA THR A 35 8.35 9.60 -22.67
C THR A 35 9.83 9.24 -22.53
N ALA A 36 10.55 9.93 -21.63
CA ALA A 36 11.96 9.65 -21.38
C ALA A 36 12.14 8.33 -20.61
N ALA A 37 11.25 8.02 -19.67
CA ALA A 37 11.25 6.75 -18.95
C ALA A 37 11.02 5.57 -19.91
N ASN A 38 10.04 5.66 -20.82
CA ASN A 38 9.76 4.63 -21.82
C ASN A 38 10.96 4.40 -22.75
N ARG A 39 11.61 5.47 -23.24
CA ARG A 39 12.82 5.34 -24.06
C ARG A 39 13.95 4.61 -23.34
N ILE A 40 14.12 4.87 -22.04
CA ILE A 40 15.15 4.19 -21.23
C ILE A 40 14.75 2.74 -20.98
N MET A 41 13.46 2.46 -20.82
CA MET A 41 12.93 1.10 -20.64
C MET A 41 13.25 0.20 -21.84
N ASP A 42 13.05 0.71 -23.07
CA ASP A 42 13.39 0.00 -24.30
C ASP A 42 14.90 -0.31 -24.38
N LYS A 43 15.73 0.67 -24.01
CA LYS A 43 17.18 0.47 -23.93
C LYS A 43 17.58 -0.58 -22.89
N VAL A 44 16.88 -0.65 -21.76
CA VAL A 44 17.10 -1.68 -20.74
C VAL A 44 16.71 -3.05 -21.28
N ALA A 45 15.60 -3.16 -22.01
CA ALA A 45 15.17 -4.40 -22.66
C ALA A 45 16.18 -4.90 -23.71
N GLN A 46 16.82 -3.98 -24.43
CA GLN A 46 17.85 -4.28 -25.43
C GLN A 46 19.27 -4.43 -24.84
N GLY A 47 19.45 -4.25 -23.53
CA GLY A 47 20.77 -4.32 -22.88
C GLY A 47 21.73 -3.17 -23.21
N GLN A 48 21.20 -2.06 -23.75
CA GLN A 48 21.97 -0.91 -24.23
C GLN A 48 21.97 0.29 -23.25
N ALA A 49 21.21 0.20 -22.16
CA ALA A 49 21.08 1.29 -21.18
C ALA A 49 22.33 1.42 -20.30
N GLY A 50 22.89 2.64 -20.23
CA GLY A 50 24.00 2.94 -19.33
C GLY A 50 23.59 3.03 -17.85
N LYS A 51 24.56 2.93 -16.92
CA LYS A 51 24.31 2.99 -15.45
C LYS A 51 23.51 4.22 -15.01
N ASN A 52 23.76 5.38 -15.61
CA ASN A 52 23.05 6.62 -15.28
C ASN A 52 21.60 6.61 -15.77
N GLU A 53 21.32 6.00 -16.91
CA GLU A 53 19.96 5.85 -17.44
C GLU A 53 19.16 4.87 -16.57
N GLN A 54 19.77 3.73 -16.21
CA GLN A 54 19.19 2.77 -15.27
C GLN A 54 18.84 3.40 -13.92
N LYS A 55 19.73 4.27 -13.38
CA LYS A 55 19.49 5.01 -12.12
C LYS A 55 18.33 6.00 -12.23
N LYS A 56 18.17 6.68 -13.36
CA LYS A 56 17.04 7.60 -13.60
C LYS A 56 15.72 6.82 -13.72
N LEU A 57 15.73 5.72 -14.47
CA LEU A 57 14.55 4.87 -14.63
C LEU A 57 14.13 4.23 -13.30
N SER A 58 15.08 3.77 -12.47
CA SER A 58 14.75 3.22 -11.16
C SER A 58 14.14 4.27 -10.21
N ALA A 59 14.62 5.51 -10.24
CA ALA A 59 14.03 6.61 -9.48
C ALA A 59 12.60 6.95 -9.93
N TYR A 60 12.36 6.99 -11.24
CA TYR A 60 11.05 7.20 -11.84
C TYR A 60 10.05 6.10 -11.45
N LEU A 61 10.44 4.83 -11.63
CA LEU A 61 9.60 3.68 -11.29
C LEU A 61 9.26 3.66 -9.79
N ARG A 62 10.20 4.02 -8.92
CA ARG A 62 9.96 4.15 -7.48
C ARG A 62 8.96 5.25 -7.15
N ASN A 63 9.04 6.42 -7.80
CA ASN A 63 8.07 7.50 -7.58
C ASN A 63 6.66 7.11 -8.03
N LYS A 64 6.55 6.45 -9.21
CA LYS A 64 5.29 5.96 -9.77
C LYS A 64 4.66 4.86 -8.91
N GLN A 65 5.49 3.97 -8.36
CA GLN A 65 5.06 2.96 -7.39
C GLN A 65 4.43 3.60 -6.13
N ASN A 66 5.09 4.63 -5.57
CA ASN A 66 4.60 5.33 -4.38
C ASN A 66 3.29 6.11 -4.61
N LYS A 67 2.97 6.45 -5.88
CA LYS A 67 1.76 7.19 -6.26
C LYS A 67 0.58 6.30 -6.68
N GLY A 68 0.70 4.98 -6.53
CA GLY A 68 -0.45 4.08 -6.66
C GLY A 68 -0.61 3.35 -7.99
N GLY A 69 0.48 3.06 -8.72
CA GLY A 69 0.43 1.97 -9.70
C GLY A 69 1.58 1.91 -10.72
N LEU A 70 2.38 0.85 -10.65
CA LEU A 70 3.24 0.39 -11.77
C LEU A 70 2.44 -0.58 -12.65
N THR A 71 2.56 -0.46 -13.97
CA THR A 71 2.04 -1.46 -14.92
C THR A 71 2.82 -2.78 -14.81
N SER A 72 2.28 -3.89 -15.32
CA SER A 72 2.97 -5.19 -15.30
C SER A 72 4.36 -5.14 -15.95
N GLN A 73 4.50 -4.40 -17.06
CA GLN A 73 5.77 -4.19 -17.75
C GLN A 73 6.76 -3.39 -16.90
N GLU A 74 6.29 -2.32 -16.26
CA GLU A 74 7.09 -1.50 -15.35
C GLU A 74 7.56 -2.29 -14.12
N GLN A 75 6.75 -3.21 -13.62
CA GLN A 75 7.12 -4.11 -12.52
C GLN A 75 8.22 -5.09 -12.92
N GLU A 76 8.17 -5.66 -14.12
CA GLU A 76 9.23 -6.56 -14.63
C GLU A 76 10.56 -5.82 -14.80
N VAL A 77 10.49 -4.58 -15.31
CA VAL A 77 11.67 -3.72 -15.48
C VAL A 77 12.25 -3.31 -14.13
N ALA A 78 11.39 -2.93 -13.17
CA ALA A 78 11.80 -2.63 -11.80
C ALA A 78 12.55 -3.83 -11.15
N LYS A 79 12.03 -5.05 -11.32
CA LYS A 79 12.69 -6.29 -10.85
C LYS A 79 14.07 -6.47 -11.50
N LYS A 80 14.18 -6.33 -12.83
CA LYS A 80 15.46 -6.46 -13.57
C LYS A 80 16.51 -5.44 -13.13
N LEU A 81 16.09 -4.23 -12.78
CA LEU A 81 16.97 -3.17 -12.31
C LEU A 81 17.36 -3.29 -10.82
N GLY A 82 16.97 -4.38 -10.15
CA GLY A 82 17.23 -4.54 -8.72
C GLY A 82 16.49 -3.51 -7.88
N VAL A 83 15.39 -2.93 -8.39
CA VAL A 83 14.39 -2.21 -7.59
C VAL A 83 13.54 -3.24 -6.84
N ASN A 84 14.23 -4.16 -6.16
CA ASN A 84 13.72 -5.07 -5.15
C ASN A 84 14.44 -4.73 -3.84
N GLY A 85 14.32 -3.47 -3.44
CA GLY A 85 14.55 -3.04 -2.07
C GLY A 85 13.20 -2.65 -1.55
N GLY A 86 12.61 -3.52 -0.72
CA GLY A 86 11.33 -3.26 -0.08
C GLY A 86 11.31 -1.90 0.60
N ASN A 87 10.11 -1.48 0.96
CA ASN A 87 9.89 -0.41 1.91
C ASN A 87 11.04 -0.30 2.94
N LYS A 88 11.98 0.62 2.69
CA LYS A 88 12.04 1.78 3.55
C LYS A 88 10.95 2.73 3.04
N SER A 89 9.66 2.37 3.16
CA SER A 89 8.86 3.11 4.12
C SER A 89 9.75 3.38 5.33
N SER A 90 10.03 4.64 5.61
CA SER A 90 10.38 5.01 6.97
C SER A 90 9.14 4.78 7.86
N GLY A 91 8.59 3.57 7.81
CA GLY A 91 7.51 3.12 8.65
C GLY A 91 8.09 3.02 10.04
N ARG A 92 7.47 3.74 10.96
CA ARG A 92 7.91 3.77 12.33
C ARG A 92 7.50 2.42 12.93
N SER A 93 8.49 1.63 13.30
CA SER A 93 8.27 0.41 14.08
C SER A 93 8.30 0.79 15.56
N TYR A 94 7.35 0.26 16.32
CA TYR A 94 7.22 0.53 17.75
C TYR A 94 7.50 -0.75 18.53
N THR A 95 8.23 -0.60 19.64
CA THR A 95 8.63 -1.72 20.50
C THR A 95 7.53 -2.17 21.45
N SER A 96 6.60 -1.27 21.78
CA SER A 96 5.46 -1.56 22.66
C SER A 96 4.25 -0.68 22.31
N SER A 97 3.10 -1.02 22.89
CA SER A 97 1.88 -0.22 22.77
C SER A 97 2.01 1.21 23.33
N ALA A 98 2.85 1.41 24.35
CA ALA A 98 3.08 2.71 24.98
C ALA A 98 3.93 3.65 24.11
N ASP A 99 4.71 3.09 23.19
CA ASP A 99 5.62 3.85 22.33
C ASP A 99 4.91 4.48 21.13
N ILE A 100 3.65 4.08 20.86
CA ILE A 100 2.88 4.61 19.74
C ILE A 100 2.28 5.97 20.13
N PRO A 101 2.64 7.06 19.42
CA PRO A 101 2.05 8.37 19.67
C PRO A 101 0.53 8.38 19.50
N LYS A 102 -0.18 9.21 20.28
CA LYS A 102 -1.65 9.29 20.25
C LYS A 102 -2.20 9.67 18.89
N ASP A 103 -1.54 10.59 18.20
CA ASP A 103 -1.86 11.01 16.83
C ASP A 103 -1.77 9.83 15.85
N ILE A 104 -0.78 8.96 16.02
CA ILE A 104 -0.68 7.72 15.24
C ILE A 104 -1.82 6.78 15.62
N LEU A 105 -2.05 6.51 16.91
CA LEU A 105 -3.15 5.63 17.38
C LEU A 105 -4.52 6.04 16.83
N ASN A 106 -4.76 7.34 16.62
CA ASN A 106 -6.00 7.85 16.03
C ASN A 106 -6.18 7.49 14.55
N THR A 107 -5.12 7.11 13.84
CA THR A 107 -5.16 6.63 12.45
C THR A 107 -5.37 5.12 12.32
N LYS A 108 -5.49 4.41 13.46
CA LYS A 108 -5.67 2.96 13.49
C LYS A 108 -6.87 2.52 12.65
N PRO A 109 -6.72 1.49 11.78
CA PRO A 109 -7.82 0.98 10.98
C PRO A 109 -8.99 0.56 11.84
N LYS A 110 -10.21 0.91 11.43
CA LYS A 110 -11.41 0.56 12.20
C LYS A 110 -11.55 -0.96 12.34
N ASN A 111 -11.90 -1.42 13.54
CA ASN A 111 -12.02 -2.85 13.90
C ASN A 111 -10.75 -3.69 13.71
N SER A 112 -9.58 -3.07 13.50
CA SER A 112 -8.29 -3.79 13.52
C SER A 112 -7.95 -4.32 14.93
N PRO A 113 -6.99 -5.25 15.06
CA PRO A 113 -6.61 -5.80 16.36
C PRO A 113 -6.29 -4.71 17.39
N ASP A 114 -6.60 -4.97 18.66
CA ASP A 114 -6.24 -4.05 19.73
C ASP A 114 -4.72 -3.99 19.90
N VAL A 115 -4.16 -2.78 19.95
CA VAL A 115 -2.71 -2.55 19.96
C VAL A 115 -2.07 -3.21 21.18
N LYS A 116 -2.62 -2.98 22.37
CA LYS A 116 -2.06 -3.51 23.62
C LYS A 116 -2.10 -5.04 23.61
N LYS A 117 -3.27 -5.62 23.31
CA LYS A 117 -3.43 -7.09 23.25
C LYS A 117 -2.55 -7.73 22.17
N TRP A 118 -2.25 -7.02 21.09
CA TRP A 118 -1.36 -7.52 20.03
C TRP A 118 0.08 -7.66 20.52
N TYR A 119 0.60 -6.62 21.18
CA TYR A 119 1.93 -6.65 21.78
C TYR A 119 2.01 -7.63 22.96
N ASP A 120 0.99 -7.71 23.81
CA ASP A 120 0.94 -8.65 24.95
C ASP A 120 1.07 -10.12 24.48
N LYS A 121 0.66 -10.43 23.24
CA LYS A 121 0.80 -11.75 22.61
C LYS A 121 2.12 -11.95 21.84
N GLY A 122 3.04 -10.99 21.87
CA GLY A 122 4.31 -11.03 21.13
C GLY A 122 4.22 -10.56 19.68
N GLY A 123 3.09 -9.99 19.26
CA GLY A 123 2.96 -9.36 17.94
C GLY A 123 3.70 -8.03 17.86
N LYS A 124 3.95 -7.56 16.63
CA LYS A 124 4.60 -6.28 16.32
C LYS A 124 3.76 -5.44 15.38
N ILE A 125 3.82 -4.12 15.52
CA ILE A 125 3.12 -3.17 14.66
C ILE A 125 4.13 -2.21 14.02
N SER A 126 3.90 -1.90 12.75
CA SER A 126 4.54 -0.79 12.06
C SER A 126 3.49 0.08 11.38
N VAL A 127 3.77 1.37 11.29
CA VAL A 127 2.92 2.33 10.57
C VAL A 127 3.79 3.07 9.57
N ASP A 128 3.45 2.91 8.28
CA ASP A 128 4.13 3.56 7.16
C ASP A 128 3.79 5.06 7.12
N THR A 129 4.60 5.85 6.40
CA THR A 129 4.44 7.30 6.31
C THR A 129 3.14 7.75 5.64
N ASP A 130 2.55 6.86 4.84
CA ASP A 130 1.23 7.03 4.20
C ASP A 130 0.07 6.70 5.16
N GLY A 131 0.36 6.30 6.39
CA GLY A 131 -0.63 5.87 7.38
C GLY A 131 -1.02 4.39 7.27
N THR A 132 -0.35 3.59 6.43
CA THR A 132 -0.64 2.15 6.33
C THR A 132 -0.14 1.41 7.57
N TRP A 133 -1.08 0.82 8.31
CA TRP A 133 -0.78 -0.03 9.46
C TRP A 133 -0.44 -1.46 9.01
N THR A 134 0.61 -2.04 9.57
CA THR A 134 0.95 -3.45 9.37
C THR A 134 1.06 -4.17 10.71
N TYR A 135 0.32 -5.26 10.83
CA TYR A 135 0.35 -6.15 11.99
C TYR A 135 1.16 -7.39 11.65
N ASN A 136 2.17 -7.70 12.45
CA ASN A 136 2.93 -8.94 12.40
C ASN A 136 2.56 -9.75 13.63
N ASP A 137 2.08 -10.98 13.45
CA ASP A 137 1.75 -11.84 14.58
C ASP A 137 2.98 -12.58 15.13
N TRP A 138 2.77 -13.30 16.23
CA TRP A 138 3.79 -14.08 16.92
C TRP A 138 4.20 -15.37 16.18
N GLU A 139 3.50 -15.72 15.09
CA GLU A 139 3.80 -16.87 14.23
C GLU A 139 4.57 -16.46 12.96
N GLY A 140 4.86 -15.16 12.81
CA GLY A 140 5.60 -14.61 11.67
C GLY A 140 4.74 -14.20 10.48
N ASN A 141 3.41 -14.27 10.60
CA ASN A 141 2.49 -13.81 9.57
C ASN A 141 2.32 -12.29 9.64
N LYS A 142 2.04 -11.66 8.49
CA LYS A 142 1.86 -10.20 8.43
C LYS A 142 0.72 -9.79 7.51
N VAL A 143 -0.05 -8.80 7.92
CA VAL A 143 -1.11 -8.18 7.11
C VAL A 143 -1.05 -6.66 7.23
N SER A 144 -0.99 -6.00 6.09
CA SER A 144 -1.04 -4.54 5.95
C SER A 144 -2.47 -4.07 5.67
N TYR A 145 -2.78 -2.85 6.12
CA TYR A 145 -4.11 -2.25 6.07
C TYR A 145 -4.13 -0.94 5.26
N PRO A 146 -3.83 -0.99 3.95
CA PRO A 146 -3.95 0.20 3.10
C PRO A 146 -5.40 0.72 3.13
N ASP A 147 -5.54 2.04 3.26
CA ASP A 147 -6.85 2.73 3.40
C ASP A 147 -7.74 2.16 4.52
N GLY A 148 -7.14 1.47 5.50
CA GLY A 148 -7.84 0.84 6.61
C GLY A 148 -8.45 -0.54 6.33
N TYR A 149 -8.14 -1.17 5.19
CA TYR A 149 -8.65 -2.51 4.82
C TYR A 149 -7.51 -3.53 4.72
N PRO A 150 -7.70 -4.77 5.20
CA PRO A 150 -6.64 -5.78 5.17
C PRO A 150 -6.36 -6.23 3.75
N ASN A 151 -5.07 -6.28 3.39
CA ASN A 151 -4.63 -6.84 2.12
C ASN A 151 -4.21 -8.32 2.29
N PHE A 152 -5.19 -9.20 2.44
CA PHE A 152 -4.96 -10.65 2.60
C PHE A 152 -4.29 -11.27 1.37
N LYS A 153 -4.56 -10.74 0.17
CA LYS A 153 -3.97 -11.23 -1.08
C LYS A 153 -2.46 -11.00 -1.10
N ALA A 154 -2.00 -9.79 -0.78
CA ALA A 154 -0.57 -9.50 -0.69
C ALA A 154 0.13 -10.25 0.46
N ALA A 155 -0.63 -10.65 1.49
CA ALA A 155 -0.15 -11.50 2.57
C ALA A 155 -0.09 -13.00 2.22
N GLY A 156 -0.57 -13.41 1.04
CA GLY A 156 -0.64 -14.83 0.64
C GLY A 156 -1.67 -15.64 1.42
N MET A 157 -2.70 -14.99 1.97
CA MET A 157 -3.73 -15.60 2.84
C MET A 157 -5.08 -15.82 2.15
N VAL A 158 -5.12 -15.67 0.82
CA VAL A 158 -6.33 -15.85 0.01
C VAL A 158 -6.21 -17.17 -0.75
N ASN A 159 -7.12 -18.11 -0.49
CA ASN A 159 -7.17 -19.39 -1.18
C ASN A 159 -7.72 -19.23 -2.61
N GLN A 160 -8.76 -18.41 -2.74
CA GLN A 160 -9.43 -18.12 -4.01
C GLN A 160 -10.20 -16.79 -3.95
N GLU A 161 -10.50 -16.24 -5.13
CA GLU A 161 -11.30 -15.04 -5.30
C GLU A 161 -12.52 -15.34 -6.20
N ALA A 162 -13.69 -14.86 -5.79
CA ALA A 162 -14.91 -14.92 -6.57
C ALA A 162 -15.34 -13.51 -6.95
N ASP A 163 -15.43 -13.22 -8.26
CA ASP A 163 -16.09 -12.01 -8.74
C ASP A 163 -17.60 -12.24 -8.75
N VAL A 164 -18.30 -11.55 -7.84
CA VAL A 164 -19.75 -11.64 -7.65
C VAL A 164 -20.48 -10.44 -8.27
N GLY A 165 -19.75 -9.58 -8.98
CA GLY A 165 -20.26 -8.30 -9.47
C GLY A 165 -20.53 -7.30 -8.34
N PRO A 166 -21.10 -6.12 -8.65
CA PRO A 166 -21.34 -5.07 -7.66
C PRO A 166 -22.13 -5.57 -6.45
N PHE A 167 -21.76 -5.12 -5.25
CA PHE A 167 -22.38 -5.52 -3.99
C PHE A 167 -23.90 -5.36 -4.02
N GLN A 168 -24.63 -6.48 -3.85
CA GLN A 168 -26.10 -6.50 -3.78
C GLN A 168 -26.62 -6.85 -2.39
N GLY A 169 -25.72 -7.19 -1.47
CA GLY A 169 -26.04 -7.60 -0.11
C GLY A 169 -25.41 -8.95 0.21
N ARG A 170 -24.91 -9.09 1.44
CA ARG A 170 -24.12 -10.25 1.89
C ARG A 170 -24.74 -11.61 1.50
N ASN A 171 -26.04 -11.80 1.73
CA ASN A 171 -26.70 -13.06 1.43
C ASN A 171 -26.81 -13.32 -0.07
N LYS A 172 -27.06 -12.28 -0.88
CA LYS A 172 -27.14 -12.37 -2.34
C LYS A 172 -25.77 -12.66 -2.92
N ASP A 173 -24.74 -11.94 -2.49
CA ASP A 173 -23.37 -12.12 -2.97
C ASP A 173 -22.85 -13.54 -2.69
N PHE A 174 -23.14 -14.08 -1.50
CA PHE A 174 -22.84 -15.49 -1.20
C PHE A 174 -23.63 -16.48 -2.05
N GLN A 175 -24.90 -16.19 -2.36
CA GLN A 175 -25.66 -17.03 -3.27
C GLN A 175 -25.07 -16.99 -4.68
N THR A 176 -24.71 -15.81 -5.19
CA THR A 176 -24.03 -15.65 -6.48
C THR A 176 -22.74 -16.46 -6.53
N ALA A 177 -21.91 -16.42 -5.48
CA ALA A 177 -20.67 -17.21 -5.44
C ALA A 177 -20.93 -18.72 -5.38
N LYS A 178 -22.02 -19.17 -4.75
CA LYS A 178 -22.47 -20.57 -4.77
C LYS A 178 -22.93 -20.98 -6.17
N ASP A 179 -23.76 -20.17 -6.81
CA ASP A 179 -24.32 -20.43 -8.15
C ASP A 179 -23.22 -20.47 -9.23
N LEU A 180 -22.17 -19.65 -9.07
CA LEU A 180 -20.97 -19.67 -9.91
C LEU A 180 -20.00 -20.83 -9.59
N GLY A 181 -20.26 -21.61 -8.54
CA GLY A 181 -19.47 -22.79 -8.19
C GLY A 181 -18.17 -22.49 -7.43
N TYR A 182 -17.98 -21.28 -6.90
CA TYR A 182 -16.81 -20.95 -6.06
C TYR A 182 -16.93 -21.53 -4.65
N ILE A 183 -18.12 -21.46 -4.06
CA ILE A 183 -18.39 -21.98 -2.71
C ILE A 183 -18.88 -23.44 -2.81
N LYS A 184 -17.97 -24.40 -2.57
CA LYS A 184 -18.24 -25.84 -2.69
C LYS A 184 -18.39 -26.57 -1.35
N SER A 185 -17.73 -26.09 -0.28
CA SER A 185 -17.88 -26.56 1.10
C SER A 185 -17.93 -25.35 2.05
N GLU A 186 -18.34 -25.58 3.31
CA GLU A 186 -18.41 -24.55 4.35
C GLU A 186 -17.04 -24.22 4.98
N ASP A 187 -15.97 -24.87 4.53
CA ASP A 187 -14.64 -24.76 5.12
C ASP A 187 -13.91 -23.51 4.60
N GLY A 188 -14.20 -22.35 5.18
CA GLY A 188 -13.51 -21.10 4.85
C GLY A 188 -14.34 -19.87 5.23
N THR A 189 -13.66 -18.78 5.60
CA THR A 189 -14.35 -17.51 5.85
C THR A 189 -14.28 -16.63 4.61
N TRP A 190 -15.43 -16.39 3.99
CA TRP A 190 -15.53 -15.50 2.83
C TRP A 190 -15.54 -14.03 3.24
N HIS A 191 -14.43 -13.36 2.99
CA HIS A 191 -14.20 -11.94 3.18
C HIS A 191 -14.69 -11.12 1.98
N HIS A 192 -15.52 -10.10 2.19
CA HIS A 192 -15.85 -9.14 1.13
C HIS A 192 -14.72 -8.12 0.98
N HIS A 193 -14.07 -8.12 -0.18
CA HIS A 193 -13.02 -7.18 -0.52
C HIS A 193 -13.57 -5.74 -0.66
N GLN A 194 -12.72 -4.75 -0.43
CA GLN A 194 -13.10 -3.33 -0.43
C GLN A 194 -13.42 -2.75 -1.80
N ASP A 195 -13.19 -3.50 -2.89
CA ASP A 195 -13.61 -3.13 -4.25
C ASP A 195 -15.13 -3.27 -4.49
N GLY A 196 -15.84 -3.96 -3.59
CA GLY A 196 -17.28 -4.16 -3.70
C GLY A 196 -17.75 -5.10 -4.77
N LYS A 197 -16.85 -5.92 -5.31
CA LYS A 197 -17.19 -6.94 -6.29
C LYS A 197 -16.58 -8.30 -6.03
N THR A 198 -15.58 -8.38 -5.16
CA THR A 198 -14.83 -9.61 -4.94
C THR A 198 -15.07 -10.17 -3.54
N LEU A 199 -15.34 -11.48 -3.48
CA LEU A 199 -15.22 -12.27 -2.26
C LEU A 199 -13.87 -13.00 -2.26
N GLN A 200 -13.19 -13.01 -1.13
CA GLN A 200 -11.94 -13.71 -0.91
C GLN A 200 -12.16 -14.83 0.11
N ASP A 201 -11.84 -16.06 -0.26
CA ASP A 201 -11.79 -17.17 0.70
C ASP A 201 -10.50 -17.06 1.51
N VAL A 202 -10.63 -16.78 2.80
CA VAL A 202 -9.54 -16.60 3.74
C VAL A 202 -9.71 -17.62 4.86
N ASN A 203 -8.60 -18.27 5.26
CA ASN A 203 -8.62 -19.18 6.40
C ASN A 203 -9.16 -18.46 7.65
N THR A 204 -10.15 -19.06 8.32
CA THR A 204 -10.85 -18.49 9.48
C THR A 204 -9.89 -18.03 10.57
N ILE A 205 -8.79 -18.75 10.82
CA ILE A 205 -7.80 -18.37 11.83
C ILE A 205 -7.16 -17.02 11.48
N PHE A 206 -6.80 -16.79 10.21
CA PHE A 206 -6.21 -15.52 9.77
C PHE A 206 -7.25 -14.40 9.74
N HIS A 207 -8.46 -14.70 9.26
CA HIS A 207 -9.57 -13.73 9.28
C HIS A 207 -9.87 -13.23 10.71
N ASP A 208 -9.90 -14.14 11.69
CA ASP A 208 -10.19 -13.81 13.09
C ASP A 208 -9.02 -13.16 13.82
N ARG A 209 -7.79 -13.52 13.46
CA ARG A 209 -6.57 -12.95 14.05
C ARG A 209 -6.35 -11.52 13.55
N PHE A 210 -6.44 -11.31 12.24
CA PHE A 210 -6.33 -10.02 11.59
C PHE A 210 -7.72 -9.40 11.42
N ARG A 211 -8.39 -9.16 12.56
CA ARG A 211 -9.72 -8.53 12.59
C ARG A 211 -9.72 -7.23 11.82
N HIS A 212 -10.84 -6.90 11.22
CA HIS A 212 -10.92 -5.75 10.33
C HIS A 212 -12.35 -5.29 10.15
N ARG A 213 -12.49 -4.13 9.51
CA ARG A 213 -13.75 -3.68 8.93
C ARG A 213 -13.83 -4.22 7.50
N GLY A 214 -14.78 -5.11 7.22
CA GLY A 214 -14.98 -5.64 5.86
C GLY A 214 -15.36 -4.55 4.84
N GLY A 215 -15.14 -4.83 3.55
CA GLY A 215 -15.45 -3.94 2.44
C GLY A 215 -16.91 -3.46 2.38
N ILE A 216 -17.84 -4.32 2.83
CA ILE A 216 -19.30 -4.04 2.97
C ILE A 216 -19.57 -2.71 3.68
N SER A 217 -18.68 -2.31 4.58
CA SER A 217 -18.86 -1.11 5.38
C SER A 217 -18.77 0.20 4.60
N LYS A 218 -18.21 0.22 3.38
CA LYS A 218 -18.30 1.33 2.42
C LYS A 218 -19.67 1.35 1.73
N MET A 219 -20.22 0.17 1.46
CA MET A 219 -21.43 0.01 0.64
C MET A 219 -22.74 0.26 1.39
N LYS A 220 -22.73 0.22 2.73
CA LYS A 220 -23.93 0.53 3.54
C LYS A 220 -24.30 2.01 3.59
N ASN A 221 -23.42 2.92 3.18
CA ASN A 221 -23.66 4.37 3.25
C ASN A 221 -24.20 4.98 1.94
N ASN A 222 -24.41 4.17 0.89
CA ASN A 222 -24.88 4.62 -0.42
C ASN A 222 -26.31 4.18 -0.77
N ASN A 223 -27.07 3.67 0.21
CA ASN A 223 -28.49 3.34 0.06
C ASN A 223 -29.36 4.29 0.88
#